data_AF-A0A8X6TBD8-F1
#
_entry.id   AF-A0A8X6TBD8-F1
#
_cell.length_a   1.000
_cell.length_b   1.000
_cell.length_c   1.000
_cell.angle_alpha   90.00
_cell.angle_beta   90.00
_cell.angle_gamma   90.00
#
_symmetry.space_group_name_H-M   'P 1'
#
loop_
_entity.id
_entity.type
_entity.pdbx_description
1 polymer ?
#
loop_
_entity_poly.entity_id
_entity_poly.type
_entity_poly.pdbx_seq_one_letter_code
_entity_poly.pdbx_strand_id
1 'polypeptide(L)'
;MYVDDWITGQDTREEALLISLHAGNIMKEAGMEMRKWISNDTTLMSLWAAKGFNAYPVDISVSLGSNKTKVLDLAWQTLDDCLTLDTKGLLELI
;
A
#
# COMPACT_ATOMS: atom_id res chain seq x y z
N MET A 1 -0.79 -10.54 -1.39
CA MET A 1 -0.61 -10.52 0.08
C MET A 1 0.81 -11.00 0.33
N TYR A 2 1.60 -10.20 1.05
CA TYR A 2 2.98 -10.50 1.37
C TYR A 2 3.17 -10.28 2.87
N VAL A 3 3.25 -11.38 3.63
CA VAL A 3 3.25 -11.33 5.11
C VAL A 3 2.04 -10.51 5.61
N ASP A 4 2.25 -9.40 6.28
CA ASP A 4 1.21 -8.52 6.82
C ASP A 4 0.73 -7.46 5.82
N ASP A 5 1.41 -7.34 4.66
CA ASP A 5 1.12 -6.34 3.65
C ASP A 5 0.11 -6.86 2.61
N TRP A 6 -0.91 -6.05 2.34
CA TRP A 6 -1.87 -6.30 1.27
C TRP A 6 -1.66 -5.28 0.14
N ILE A 7 -1.42 -5.81 -1.06
CA ILE A 7 -1.20 -5.03 -2.28
C ILE A 7 -2.19 -5.57 -3.32
N THR A 8 -2.92 -4.66 -3.95
CA THR A 8 -3.88 -4.96 -5.01
C THR A 8 -3.91 -3.82 -6.01
N GLY A 9 -4.11 -4.14 -7.29
CA GLY A 9 -4.35 -3.20 -8.38
C GLY A 9 -5.70 -3.47 -9.00
N GLN A 10 -6.33 -2.46 -9.58
CA GLN A 10 -7.61 -2.55 -10.31
C GLN A 10 -7.56 -1.67 -11.57
N ASP A 11 -8.39 -2.00 -12.54
CA ASP A 11 -8.45 -1.28 -13.81
C ASP A 11 -9.12 0.10 -13.64
N THR A 12 -10.04 0.23 -12.68
CA THR A 12 -10.74 1.47 -12.39
C THR A 12 -10.58 1.92 -10.93
N ARG A 13 -10.67 3.24 -10.71
CA ARG A 13 -10.62 3.84 -9.37
C ARG A 13 -11.80 3.41 -8.53
N GLU A 14 -12.97 3.30 -9.14
CA GLU A 14 -14.22 2.92 -8.47
C GLU A 14 -14.13 1.49 -7.92
N GLU A 15 -13.58 0.57 -8.70
CA GLU A 15 -13.31 -0.81 -8.25
C GLU A 15 -12.24 -0.84 -7.15
N ALA A 16 -11.17 -0.06 -7.29
CA ALA A 16 -10.14 0.05 -6.25
C ALA A 16 -10.73 0.54 -4.92
N LEU A 17 -11.62 1.54 -4.96
CA LEU A 17 -12.34 2.03 -3.79
C LEU A 17 -13.25 0.94 -3.21
N LEU A 18 -14.07 0.28 -4.03
CA LEU A 18 -14.98 -0.77 -3.58
C LEU A 18 -14.22 -1.90 -2.86
N ILE A 19 -13.14 -2.39 -3.47
CA ILE A 19 -12.32 -3.46 -2.92
C ILE A 19 -11.64 -3.03 -1.62
N SER A 20 -11.12 -1.79 -1.54
CA SER A 20 -10.53 -1.28 -0.30
C SER A 20 -11.53 -1.22 0.86
N LEU A 21 -12.79 -0.86 0.58
CA LEU A 21 -13.87 -0.83 1.56
C LEU A 21 -14.24 -2.23 2.03
N HIS A 22 -14.41 -3.18 1.10
CA HIS A 22 -14.71 -4.57 1.43
C HIS A 22 -13.59 -5.20 2.26
N ALA A 23 -12.34 -5.01 1.86
CA ALA A 23 -11.19 -5.49 2.62
C ALA A 23 -11.18 -4.87 4.02
N GLY A 24 -11.40 -3.56 4.14
CA GLY A 24 -11.47 -2.85 5.43
C GLY A 24 -12.50 -3.47 6.39
N ASN A 25 -13.69 -3.78 5.86
CA ASN A 25 -14.74 -4.41 6.66
C ASN A 25 -14.38 -5.84 7.07
N ILE A 26 -13.89 -6.66 6.15
CA ILE A 26 -13.51 -8.06 6.43
C ILE A 26 -12.43 -8.11 7.50
N MET A 27 -11.39 -7.28 7.38
CA MET A 27 -10.31 -7.24 8.36
C MET A 27 -10.82 -6.79 9.72
N LYS A 28 -11.69 -5.77 9.76
CA LYS A 28 -12.30 -5.30 11.00
C LYS A 28 -13.16 -6.38 11.67
N GLU A 29 -13.95 -7.12 10.90
CA GLU A 29 -14.75 -8.26 11.38
C GLU A 29 -13.87 -9.38 11.94
N ALA A 30 -12.69 -9.59 11.35
CA ALA A 30 -11.68 -10.51 11.86
C ALA A 30 -10.92 -9.97 13.10
N GLY A 31 -11.26 -8.77 13.60
CA GLY A 31 -10.57 -8.13 14.72
C GLY A 31 -9.20 -7.54 14.34
N MET A 32 -8.93 -7.36 13.05
CA MET A 32 -7.68 -6.81 12.52
C MET A 32 -7.91 -5.39 11.98
N GLU A 33 -6.96 -4.50 12.22
CA GLU A 33 -7.03 -3.12 11.73
C GLU A 33 -6.00 -2.90 10.62
N MET A 34 -6.49 -2.64 9.40
CA MET A 34 -5.64 -2.19 8.30
C MET A 34 -5.30 -0.71 8.46
N ARG A 35 -4.01 -0.40 8.46
CA ARG A 35 -3.45 0.94 8.67
C ARG A 35 -2.48 1.27 7.55
N LYS A 36 -2.12 2.55 7.41
CA LYS A 36 -1.11 3.03 6.45
C LYS A 36 -1.50 2.80 4.98
N TRP A 37 -2.75 3.07 4.64
CA TRP A 37 -3.23 2.96 3.26
C TRP A 37 -2.50 3.93 2.33
N ILE A 38 -2.09 3.44 1.16
CA ILE A 38 -1.35 4.22 0.16
C ILE A 38 -1.72 3.78 -1.26
N SER A 39 -1.78 4.73 -2.18
CA SER A 39 -2.06 4.51 -3.60
C SER A 39 -1.19 5.45 -4.45
N ASN A 40 -1.00 5.11 -5.73
CA ASN A 40 -0.50 6.04 -6.74
C ASN A 40 -1.56 7.08 -7.17
N ASP A 41 -2.83 6.89 -6.77
CA ASP A 41 -3.93 7.80 -7.07
C ASP A 41 -4.28 8.69 -5.85
N THR A 42 -3.98 9.98 -5.95
CA THR A 42 -4.25 10.99 -4.90
C THR A 42 -5.76 11.24 -4.67
N THR A 43 -6.58 11.04 -5.70
CA THR A 43 -8.04 11.15 -5.58
C THR A 43 -8.57 9.99 -4.75
N LEU A 44 -8.07 8.77 -4.99
CA LEU A 44 -8.42 7.60 -4.19
C LEU A 44 -8.02 7.78 -2.72
N MET A 45 -6.83 8.30 -2.46
CA MET A 45 -6.38 8.61 -1.09
C MET A 45 -7.28 9.64 -0.40
N SER A 46 -7.75 10.65 -1.12
CA SER A 46 -8.69 11.65 -0.60
C SER A 46 -10.05 11.04 -0.25
N LEU A 47 -10.53 10.10 -1.09
CA LEU A 47 -11.77 9.35 -0.83
C LEU A 47 -11.63 8.45 0.40
N TRP A 48 -10.49 7.79 0.57
CA TRP A 48 -10.17 7.02 1.77
C TRP A 48 -10.18 7.88 3.03
N ALA A 49 -9.52 9.04 3.00
CA ALA A 49 -9.52 9.97 4.12
C ALA A 49 -10.95 10.41 4.50
N ALA A 50 -11.79 10.73 3.50
CA ALA A 50 -13.19 11.07 3.72
C ALA A 50 -14.03 9.91 4.32
N LYS A 51 -13.63 8.66 4.07
CA LYS A 51 -14.25 7.45 4.63
C LYS A 51 -13.65 7.03 5.98
N GLY A 52 -12.72 7.80 6.53
CA GLY A 52 -12.08 7.53 7.83
C GLY A 52 -10.98 6.48 7.79
N PHE A 53 -10.45 6.16 6.61
CA PHE A 53 -9.29 5.28 6.49
C PHE A 53 -8.04 6.01 6.97
N ASN A 54 -7.20 5.32 7.74
CA ASN A 54 -5.90 5.83 8.15
C ASN A 54 -4.91 5.73 6.97
N ALA A 55 -5.04 6.66 6.03
CA ALA A 55 -4.16 6.82 4.90
C ALA A 55 -2.82 7.46 5.31
N TYR A 56 -1.75 7.10 4.62
CA TYR A 56 -0.44 7.72 4.83
C TYR A 56 -0.52 9.22 4.48
N PRO A 57 0.14 10.13 5.22
CA PRO A 57 0.12 11.55 4.91
C PRO A 57 0.69 11.81 3.51
N VAL A 58 -0.08 12.51 2.67
CA VAL A 58 0.28 12.87 1.28
C VAL A 58 1.52 13.78 1.23
N ASP A 59 1.76 14.57 2.30
CA ASP A 59 2.87 15.52 2.42
C ASP A 59 4.14 14.95 3.06
N ILE A 60 4.06 13.74 3.59
CA ILE A 60 5.29 12.99 3.82
C ILE A 60 5.56 12.41 2.46
N SER A 61 6.63 12.86 1.81
CA SER A 61 7.31 12.00 0.85
C SER A 61 7.41 10.65 1.55
N VAL A 62 6.53 9.70 1.23
CA VAL A 62 6.86 8.31 1.38
C VAL A 62 8.06 8.24 0.50
N SER A 63 9.18 8.30 1.18
CA SER A 63 10.47 8.59 0.64
C SER A 63 10.88 7.33 -0.05
N LEU A 64 10.24 7.04 -1.17
CA LEU A 64 10.68 5.98 -2.02
C LEU A 64 11.97 6.33 -2.75
N GLY A 65 12.48 7.55 -2.50
CA GLY A 65 13.84 7.97 -2.76
C GLY A 65 14.66 8.48 -1.56
N SER A 66 14.24 8.39 -0.28
CA SER A 66 15.13 8.86 0.83
C SER A 66 15.00 8.23 2.22
N ASN A 67 14.02 7.38 2.49
CA ASN A 67 14.04 6.39 3.57
C ASN A 67 13.43 5.12 3.02
N LYS A 68 14.28 4.13 2.81
CA LYS A 68 13.89 2.76 2.48
C LYS A 68 12.95 2.26 3.57
N THR A 69 11.65 2.22 3.33
CA THR A 69 10.76 1.32 4.07
C THR A 69 11.03 -0.08 3.53
N LYS A 70 12.17 -0.67 3.91
CA LYS A 70 12.52 -2.05 3.60
C LYS A 70 11.66 -2.96 4.47
N VAL A 71 10.71 -3.65 3.86
CA VAL A 71 10.22 -4.92 4.39
C VAL A 71 10.78 -5.97 3.45
N LEU A 72 11.84 -6.66 3.91
CA LEU A 72 12.46 -7.75 3.15
C LEU A 72 12.76 -7.39 1.68
N ASP A 73 13.34 -6.20 1.47
CA ASP A 73 13.85 -5.74 0.17
C ASP A 73 12.83 -5.33 -0.91
N LEU A 74 11.54 -5.24 -0.59
CA LEU A 74 10.51 -4.71 -1.50
C LEU A 74 10.30 -3.19 -1.35
N ALA A 75 10.24 -2.44 -2.45
CA ALA A 75 9.93 -1.02 -2.48
C ALA A 75 9.01 -0.65 -3.66
N TRP A 76 7.94 0.13 -3.42
CA TRP A 76 6.97 0.53 -4.46
C TRP A 76 7.00 2.02 -4.83
N GLN A 77 7.51 2.37 -6.01
CA GLN A 77 7.52 3.76 -6.51
C GLN A 77 6.15 4.16 -7.00
N THR A 78 5.41 4.89 -6.18
CA THR A 78 4.03 5.29 -6.47
C THR A 78 3.92 6.22 -7.68
N LEU A 79 4.92 7.08 -7.93
CA LEU A 79 4.91 7.99 -9.08
C LEU A 79 5.03 7.26 -10.41
N ASP A 80 5.94 6.30 -10.49
CA ASP A 80 6.22 5.52 -11.70
C ASP A 80 5.44 4.19 -11.72
N ASP A 81 4.60 3.96 -10.71
CA ASP A 81 3.89 2.70 -10.43
C ASP A 81 4.77 1.44 -10.56
N CYS A 82 6.00 1.54 -10.05
CA CYS A 82 7.02 0.50 -10.21
C CYS A 82 7.32 -0.20 -8.89
N LEU A 83 7.07 -1.50 -8.82
CA LEU A 83 7.49 -2.34 -7.69
C LEU A 83 8.91 -2.87 -7.94
N THR A 84 9.82 -2.60 -7.01
CA THR A 84 11.23 -3.02 -7.07
C THR A 84 11.54 -3.99 -5.94
N LEU A 85 12.29 -5.04 -6.26
CA LEU A 85 12.77 -6.04 -5.31
C LEU A 85 14.30 -6.04 -5.33
N ASP A 86 14.94 -5.76 -4.19
CA ASP A 86 16.40 -5.86 -4.04
C ASP A 86 16.78 -7.32 -3.77
N THR A 87 17.25 -8.01 -4.81
CA THR A 87 17.55 -9.44 -4.76
C THR A 87 18.88 -9.78 -4.10
N LYS A 88 19.65 -8.78 -3.63
CA LYS A 88 21.00 -9.00 -3.07
C LYS A 88 20.98 -9.86 -1.81
N GLY A 89 19.99 -9.70 -0.93
CA GLY A 89 19.81 -10.57 0.24
C GLY A 89 19.14 -11.91 -0.07
N LEU A 90 18.47 -12.03 -1.22
CA LEU A 90 17.77 -13.27 -1.64
C LEU A 90 18.74 -14.33 -2.16
N LEU A 91 19.87 -13.89 -2.75
CA LEU A 91 20.91 -14.77 -3.31
C LEU A 91 21.84 -15.38 -2.24
N GLU A 92 21.81 -14.87 -1.00
CA GLU A 92 22.60 -15.42 0.13
C GLU A 92 21.93 -16.65 0.78
N LEU A 93 20.72 -17.02 0.35
CA LEU A 93 19.93 -18.15 0.86
C LEU A 93 20.08 -19.43 0.03
N ILE A 94 20.94 -19.45 -1.00
CA ILE A 94 21.19 -20.61 -1.88
C ILE A 94 22.61 -21.13 -1.67
#